data_AF-K2AU45-F1
#
_entry.id   AF-K2AU45-F1
#
_cell.length_a   1.000
_cell.length_b   1.000
_cell.length_c   1.000
_cell.angle_alpha   90.00
_cell.angle_beta   90.00
_cell.angle_gamma   90.00
#
_symmetry.space_group_name_H-M   'P 1'
#
loop_
_entity.id
_entity.type
_entity.pdbx_description
1 polymer ?
#
loop_
_entity_poly.entity_id
_entity_poly.type
_entity_poly.pdbx_seq_one_letter_code
_entity_poly.pdbx_strand_id
1 'polypeptide(L)'
;MFTEGFEKWVKLNKHLTNPMNEWSKSGTDFCRSMTEQNLAIIEENMARFSEQLKRLSNAKKPEDFMNIQKECMNENFSASLKMMQKTMNSMLENINNLMDACASCQETSVKNTEKTVK
;
A
#
# COMPACT_ATOMS: atom_id res chain seq x y z
N MET A 1 -11.23 47.45 0.66
CA MET A 1 -10.25 46.59 1.37
C MET A 1 -10.81 45.25 1.83
N PHE A 2 -12.09 45.11 2.21
CA PHE A 2 -12.65 43.81 2.66
C PHE A 2 -12.82 42.76 1.53
N THR A 3 -12.99 43.20 0.28
CA THR A 3 -13.27 42.35 -0.89
C THR A 3 -12.03 41.59 -1.40
N GLU A 4 -10.84 42.19 -1.38
CA GLU A 4 -9.60 41.53 -1.85
C GLU A 4 -9.16 40.37 -0.94
N GLY A 5 -9.35 40.51 0.38
CA GLY A 5 -9.05 39.44 1.34
C GLY A 5 -9.97 38.24 1.16
N PHE A 6 -11.25 38.48 0.90
CA PHE A 6 -12.24 37.45 0.66
C PHE A 6 -12.01 36.73 -0.69
N GLU A 7 -11.69 37.46 -1.75
CA GLU A 7 -11.33 36.85 -3.04
C GLU A 7 -10.04 36.02 -2.99
N LYS A 8 -9.02 36.49 -2.26
CA LYS A 8 -7.80 35.70 -2.01
C LYS A 8 -8.12 34.43 -1.23
N TRP A 9 -8.94 34.52 -0.18
CA TRP A 9 -9.35 33.36 0.61
C TRP A 9 -10.14 32.34 -0.23
N VAL A 10 -11.10 32.80 -1.06
CA VAL A 10 -11.87 31.93 -1.96
C VAL A 10 -10.98 31.27 -3.03
N LYS A 11 -10.01 32.00 -3.61
CA LYS A 11 -9.05 31.43 -4.56
C LYS A 11 -8.13 30.41 -3.90
N LEU A 12 -7.56 30.71 -2.73
CA LEU A 12 -6.74 29.77 -1.97
C LEU A 12 -7.53 28.52 -1.59
N ASN A 13 -8.77 28.66 -1.10
CA ASN A 13 -9.60 27.51 -0.77
C ASN A 13 -9.90 26.65 -1.99
N LYS A 14 -10.28 27.23 -3.13
CA LYS A 14 -10.54 26.46 -4.36
C LYS A 14 -9.30 25.69 -4.85
N HIS A 15 -8.11 26.24 -4.68
CA HIS A 15 -6.86 25.58 -5.08
C HIS A 15 -6.30 24.58 -4.05
N LEU A 16 -6.71 24.67 -2.78
CA LEU A 16 -6.30 23.73 -1.73
C LEU A 16 -7.27 22.56 -1.54
N THR A 17 -8.56 22.76 -1.79
CA THR A 17 -9.59 21.75 -1.51
C THR A 17 -9.44 20.52 -2.42
N ASN A 18 -9.12 20.71 -3.71
CA ASN A 18 -8.95 19.60 -4.64
C ASN A 18 -7.72 18.72 -4.32
N PRO A 19 -6.50 19.26 -4.15
CA PRO A 19 -5.34 18.47 -3.75
C PRO A 19 -5.52 17.78 -2.39
N MET A 20 -6.17 18.44 -1.42
CA MET A 20 -6.47 17.84 -0.12
C MET A 20 -7.47 16.67 -0.23
N ASN A 21 -8.49 16.79 -1.09
CA ASN A 21 -9.42 15.70 -1.35
C ASN A 21 -8.74 14.53 -2.07
N GLU A 22 -7.87 14.81 -3.04
CA GLU A 22 -7.07 13.79 -3.74
C GLU A 22 -6.10 13.09 -2.78
N TRP A 23 -5.47 13.84 -1.87
CA TRP A 23 -4.62 13.30 -0.81
C TRP A 23 -5.40 12.42 0.17
N SER A 24 -6.57 12.89 0.64
CA SER A 24 -7.44 12.13 1.54
C SER A 24 -7.95 10.84 0.90
N LYS A 25 -8.31 10.90 -0.38
CA LYS A 25 -8.70 9.73 -1.17
C LYS A 25 -7.53 8.76 -1.33
N SER A 26 -6.35 9.25 -1.70
CA SER A 26 -5.13 8.45 -1.83
C SER A 26 -4.78 7.73 -0.52
N GLY A 27 -4.85 8.43 0.61
CA GLY A 27 -4.65 7.82 1.93
C GLY A 27 -5.69 6.75 2.28
N THR A 28 -6.96 6.97 1.91
CA THR A 28 -8.03 5.98 2.12
C THR A 28 -7.85 4.75 1.24
N ASP A 29 -7.50 4.94 -0.03
CA ASP A 29 -7.27 3.87 -0.99
C ASP A 29 -6.02 3.06 -0.62
N PHE A 30 -4.98 3.70 -0.08
CA PHE A 30 -3.81 3.03 0.50
C PHE A 30 -4.20 2.14 1.69
N CYS A 31 -4.95 2.66 2.66
CA CYS A 31 -5.41 1.89 3.81
C CYS A 31 -6.29 0.69 3.40
N ARG A 32 -7.17 0.88 2.40
CA ARG A 32 -8.00 -0.20 1.84
C ARG A 32 -7.12 -1.27 1.18
N SER A 33 -6.20 -0.87 0.30
CA SER A 33 -5.28 -1.78 -0.38
C SER A 33 -4.44 -2.59 0.62
N MET A 34 -3.89 -1.94 1.67
CA MET A 34 -3.17 -2.64 2.74
C MET A 34 -4.05 -3.66 3.48
N THR A 35 -5.32 -3.31 3.74
CA THR A 35 -6.26 -4.22 4.40
C THR A 35 -6.57 -5.44 3.53
N GLU A 36 -6.86 -5.23 2.24
CA GLU A 36 -7.11 -6.29 1.27
C GLU A 36 -5.89 -7.20 1.11
N GLN A 37 -4.69 -6.63 1.04
CA GLN A 37 -3.45 -7.38 1.01
C GLN A 37 -3.29 -8.24 2.27
N ASN A 38 -3.51 -7.68 3.46
CA ASN A 38 -3.42 -8.43 4.72
C ASN A 38 -4.43 -9.58 4.80
N LEU A 39 -5.66 -9.38 4.33
CA LEU A 39 -6.66 -10.45 4.28
C LEU A 39 -6.25 -11.58 3.34
N ALA A 40 -5.74 -11.25 2.14
CA ALA A 40 -5.23 -12.24 1.20
C ALA A 40 -4.06 -13.05 1.78
N ILE A 41 -3.18 -12.40 2.56
CA ILE A 41 -2.07 -13.07 3.26
C ILE A 41 -2.59 -14.08 4.28
N ILE A 42 -3.60 -13.69 5.06
CA ILE A 42 -4.20 -14.57 6.07
C ILE A 42 -4.84 -15.77 5.38
N GLU A 43 -5.60 -15.55 4.31
CA GLU A 43 -6.25 -16.61 3.54
C GLU A 43 -5.22 -17.61 2.97
N GLU A 44 -4.18 -17.12 2.29
CA GLU A 44 -3.12 -17.95 1.72
C GLU A 44 -2.38 -18.75 2.80
N ASN A 45 -2.08 -18.11 3.94
CA ASN A 45 -1.40 -18.76 5.06
C ASN A 45 -2.28 -19.84 5.70
N MET A 46 -3.58 -19.59 5.87
CA MET A 46 -4.52 -20.56 6.45
C MET A 46 -4.70 -21.77 5.54
N ALA A 47 -4.83 -21.53 4.23
CA ALA A 47 -4.90 -22.61 3.25
C ALA A 47 -3.63 -23.47 3.25
N ARG A 48 -2.44 -22.84 3.23
CA ARG A 48 -1.15 -23.54 3.29
C ARG A 48 -1.01 -24.32 4.60
N PHE A 49 -1.32 -23.71 5.73
CA PHE A 49 -1.24 -24.38 7.03
C PHE A 49 -2.18 -25.58 7.12
N SER A 50 -3.41 -25.45 6.61
CA SER A 50 -4.37 -26.56 6.55
C SER A 50 -3.85 -27.74 5.73
N GLU A 51 -3.27 -27.48 4.54
CA GLU A 51 -2.70 -28.53 3.69
C GLU A 51 -1.47 -29.19 4.34
N GLN A 52 -0.62 -28.39 5.00
CA GLN A 52 0.53 -28.91 5.74
C GLN A 52 0.08 -29.80 6.91
N LEU A 53 -0.94 -29.40 7.67
CA LEU A 53 -1.52 -30.23 8.73
C LEU A 53 -2.09 -31.53 8.18
N LYS A 54 -2.79 -31.47 7.04
CA LYS A 54 -3.33 -32.66 6.38
C LYS A 54 -2.20 -33.63 5.99
N ARG A 55 -1.11 -33.15 5.40
CA ARG A 55 0.06 -33.97 5.07
C ARG A 55 0.69 -34.59 6.32
N LEU A 56 0.92 -33.77 7.35
CA LEU A 56 1.48 -34.24 8.63
C LEU A 56 0.60 -35.31 9.29
N SER A 57 -0.73 -35.14 9.26
CA SER A 57 -1.69 -36.11 9.81
C SER A 57 -1.68 -37.47 9.09
N ASN A 58 -1.20 -37.52 7.85
CA ASN A 58 -1.09 -38.73 7.05
C ASN A 58 0.28 -39.41 7.14
N ALA A 59 1.22 -38.86 7.91
CA ALA A 59 2.53 -39.46 8.11
C ALA A 59 2.40 -40.77 8.91
N LYS A 60 2.79 -41.90 8.30
CA LYS A 60 2.70 -43.23 8.92
C LYS A 60 4.01 -43.68 9.58
N LYS A 61 5.12 -43.04 9.23
CA LYS A 61 6.46 -43.34 9.74
C LYS A 61 7.18 -42.07 10.17
N PRO A 62 8.13 -42.16 11.12
CA PRO A 62 8.95 -41.03 11.53
C PRO A 62 9.70 -40.38 10.36
N GLU A 63 10.20 -41.17 9.40
CA GLU A 63 10.94 -40.65 8.25
C GLU A 63 10.03 -39.81 7.34
N ASP A 64 8.78 -40.25 7.14
CA ASP A 64 7.78 -39.51 6.35
C ASP A 64 7.46 -38.18 7.03
N PHE A 65 7.33 -38.18 8.36
CA PHE A 65 7.11 -36.96 9.14
C PHE A 65 8.25 -35.95 8.96
N MET A 66 9.51 -36.40 9.07
CA MET A 66 10.68 -35.54 8.91
C MET A 66 10.80 -34.98 7.48
N ASN A 67 10.48 -35.79 6.47
CA ASN A 67 10.47 -35.35 5.07
C ASN A 67 9.39 -34.31 4.82
N ILE A 68 8.16 -34.56 5.30
CA ILE A 68 7.04 -33.60 5.19
C ILE A 68 7.39 -32.32 5.93
N GLN A 69 7.96 -32.38 7.12
CA GLN A 69 8.36 -31.19 7.87
C GLN A 69 9.39 -30.34 7.10
N LYS A 70 10.38 -30.98 6.47
CA LYS A 70 11.37 -30.30 5.63
C LYS A 70 10.71 -29.62 4.41
N GLU A 71 9.78 -30.29 3.75
CA GLU A 71 9.03 -29.74 2.62
C GLU A 71 8.18 -28.53 3.06
N CYS A 72 7.44 -28.65 4.17
CA CYS A 72 6.66 -27.55 4.75
C CYS A 72 7.53 -26.34 5.08
N MET A 73 8.73 -26.55 5.63
CA MET A 73 9.69 -25.47 5.90
C MET A 73 10.12 -24.75 4.60
N ASN A 74 10.44 -25.49 3.54
CA ASN A 74 10.82 -24.91 2.26
C ASN A 74 9.68 -24.11 1.62
N GLU A 75 8.45 -24.62 1.69
CA GLU A 75 7.25 -23.91 1.23
C GLU A 75 7.03 -22.61 2.02
N ASN A 76 7.15 -22.66 3.34
CA ASN A 76 6.98 -21.49 4.21
C ASN A 76 8.07 -20.44 3.95
N PHE A 77 9.32 -20.88 3.73
CA PHE A 77 10.41 -19.99 3.37
C PHE A 77 10.15 -19.31 2.02
N SER A 78 9.76 -20.09 1.01
CA SER A 78 9.44 -19.57 -0.33
C SER A 78 8.27 -18.59 -0.31
N ALA A 79 7.21 -18.89 0.44
CA ALA A 79 6.07 -18.00 0.61
C ALA A 79 6.46 -16.70 1.32
N SER A 80 7.31 -16.78 2.34
CA SER A 80 7.83 -15.61 3.06
C SER A 80 8.64 -14.70 2.14
N LEU A 81 9.49 -15.26 1.27
CA LEU A 81 10.25 -14.48 0.28
C LEU A 81 9.34 -13.78 -0.73
N LYS A 82 8.33 -14.49 -1.26
CA LYS A 82 7.33 -13.88 -2.16
C LYS A 82 6.59 -12.74 -1.47
N MET A 83 6.23 -12.92 -0.21
CA MET A 83 5.55 -11.89 0.57
C MET A 83 6.43 -10.66 0.76
N MET A 84 7.68 -10.85 1.16
CA MET A 84 8.64 -9.77 1.33
C MET A 84 8.81 -8.97 0.02
N GLN A 85 8.92 -9.66 -1.11
CA GLN A 85 9.03 -9.02 -2.42
C GLN A 85 7.76 -8.23 -2.79
N LYS A 86 6.56 -8.78 -2.52
CA LYS A 86 5.29 -8.10 -2.76
C LYS A 86 5.17 -6.83 -1.92
N THR A 87 5.47 -6.91 -0.62
CA THR A 87 5.45 -5.75 0.29
C THR A 87 6.43 -4.68 -0.17
N MET A 88 7.65 -5.07 -0.57
CA MET A 88 8.66 -4.12 -1.05
C MET A 88 8.20 -3.40 -2.32
N ASN A 89 7.61 -4.13 -3.28
CA ASN A 89 7.06 -3.53 -4.50
C ASN A 89 5.91 -2.58 -4.20
N SER A 90 4.98 -2.98 -3.31
CA SER A 90 3.88 -2.12 -2.87
C SER A 90 4.41 -0.85 -2.19
N MET A 91 5.46 -0.94 -1.38
CA MET A 91 6.09 0.24 -0.78
C MET A 91 6.69 1.18 -1.84
N LEU A 92 7.41 0.63 -2.83
CA LEU A 92 7.98 1.42 -3.92
C LEU A 92 6.91 2.15 -4.74
N GLU A 93 5.80 1.48 -5.05
CA GLU A 93 4.67 2.08 -5.74
C GLU A 93 4.06 3.25 -4.94
N ASN A 94 3.89 3.07 -3.62
CA ASN A 94 3.36 4.11 -2.77
C ASN A 94 4.30 5.30 -2.62
N ILE A 95 5.62 5.07 -2.56
CA ILE A 95 6.63 6.13 -2.57
C ILE A 95 6.54 6.93 -3.88
N ASN A 96 6.40 6.27 -5.03
CA ASN A 96 6.24 6.95 -6.32
C ASN A 96 4.95 7.79 -6.35
N ASN A 97 3.83 7.23 -5.91
CA ASN A 97 2.55 7.96 -5.85
C ASN A 97 2.63 9.20 -4.94
N LEU A 98 3.35 9.11 -3.82
CA LEU A 98 3.59 10.25 -2.93
C LEU A 98 4.50 11.30 -3.57
N MET A 99 5.55 10.88 -4.28
CA MET A 99 6.44 11.81 -4.99
C MET A 99 5.68 12.56 -6.10
N ASP A 100 4.84 11.86 -6.87
CA ASP A 100 4.02 12.46 -7.92
C ASP A 100 3.00 13.46 -7.34
N ALA A 101 2.37 13.13 -6.22
CA ALA A 101 1.46 14.04 -5.51
C ALA A 101 2.19 15.29 -4.97
N CYS A 102 3.43 15.13 -4.49
CA CYS A 102 4.25 16.27 -4.06
C CYS A 102 4.65 17.15 -5.25
N ALA A 103 5.06 16.56 -6.37
CA ALA A 103 5.47 17.28 -7.57
C ALA A 103 4.31 18.07 -8.18
N SER A 104 3.10 17.50 -8.22
CA SER A 104 1.90 18.19 -8.71
C SER A 104 1.49 19.39 -7.83
N CYS A 105 1.67 19.27 -6.50
CA CYS A 105 1.49 20.39 -5.56
C CYS A 105 2.53 21.49 -5.80
N GLN A 106 3.79 21.14 -6.05
CA GLN A 106 4.86 22.10 -6.33
C GLN A 106 4.63 22.85 -7.65
N GLU A 107 4.26 22.17 -8.73
CA GLU A 107 3.91 22.81 -10.01
C GLU A 107 2.74 23.78 -9.86
N THR A 108 1.72 23.40 -9.10
CA THR A 108 0.54 24.25 -8.85
C THR A 108 0.93 25.50 -8.05
N SER A 109 1.84 25.38 -7.09
CA SER A 109 2.37 26.50 -6.30
C SER A 109 3.19 27.47 -7.14
N VAL A 110 4.07 26.97 -8.02
CA VAL A 110 4.90 27.80 -8.90
C VAL A 110 4.04 28.56 -9.92
N LYS A 111 3.11 27.88 -10.61
CA LYS A 111 2.20 28.49 -11.59
C LYS A 111 1.31 29.59 -10.97
N ASN A 112 0.91 29.43 -9.71
CA ASN A 112 0.13 30.44 -9.00
C ASN A 112 0.98 31.64 -8.57
N THR A 113 2.26 31.43 -8.24
CA THR A 113 3.19 32.51 -7.90
C THR A 113 3.50 33.37 -9.13
N GLU A 114 3.73 32.76 -10.29
CA GLU A 114 3.96 33.49 -11.56
C GLU A 114 2.75 34.31 -12.03
N LYS A 115 1.52 33.84 -11.77
CA LYS A 115 0.29 34.59 -12.07
C LYS A 115 0.00 35.74 -11.10
N THR A 116 0.63 35.76 -9.93
CA THR A 116 0.41 36.80 -8.91
C THR A 116 1.45 37.93 -9.01
N VAL A 117 2.54 37.71 -9.75
CA VAL A 117 3.65 38.66 -9.93
C VAL A 117 3.54 39.46 -11.25
N LYS A 118 2.61 39.10 -12.14
CA LYS A 118 2.21 39.89 -13.33
C LYS A 118 0.90 40.61 -13.06
#